data_AF-A0A5B7J752-F1
#
_entry.id   AF-A0A5B7J752-F1
#
_cell.length_a   1.000
_cell.length_b   1.000
_cell.length_c   1.000
_cell.angle_alpha   90.00
_cell.angle_beta   90.00
_cell.angle_gamma   90.00
#
_symmetry.space_group_name_H-M   'P 1'
#
loop_
_entity.id
_entity.type
_entity.pdbx_description
1 polymer ?
#
loop_
_entity_poly.entity_id
_entity_poly.type
_entity_poly.pdbx_seq_one_letter_code
_entity_poly.pdbx_strand_id
1 'polypeptide(L)'
;MWKQLGRKISTTVKDNPEKHSQIYVPNPVIVPGGRFREFYYWDSYWTIEGLLLSGMNHTVKGMLENFLMMVKTYGMVPNGGRIYYTRRSQPPYLIPMFKLYMDHHFDQDFLRSVCERESGCVSCSAVIVNACIVHHWRNYFLQVGAVHGGHITWPVNQECTVGKRYEMIRKEIVM
;
A
#
# COMPACT_ATOMS: atom_id res chain seq x y z
N MET A 1 14.34 -1.47 -20.40
CA MET A 1 14.44 -2.34 -19.20
C MET A 1 13.07 -2.75 -18.66
N TRP A 2 12.21 -1.83 -18.19
CA TRP A 2 10.93 -2.16 -17.53
C TRP A 2 10.01 -3.11 -18.30
N LYS A 3 9.91 -2.97 -19.63
CA LYS A 3 9.12 -3.88 -20.49
C LYS A 3 9.57 -5.36 -20.40
N GLN A 4 10.85 -5.62 -20.15
CA GLN A 4 11.40 -6.97 -20.03
C GLN A 4 11.13 -7.59 -18.64
N LEU A 5 11.01 -6.75 -17.61
CA LEU A 5 10.75 -7.16 -16.22
C LEU A 5 9.25 -7.16 -15.88
N GLY A 6 8.43 -6.49 -16.68
CA GLY A 6 6.99 -6.49 -16.53
C GLY A 6 6.38 -7.86 -16.74
N ARG A 7 5.46 -8.25 -15.87
CA ARG A 7 4.67 -9.46 -15.97
C ARG A 7 3.20 -9.09 -15.85
N LYS A 8 2.40 -9.57 -16.81
CA LYS A 8 0.94 -9.59 -16.72
C LYS A 8 0.53 -11.01 -16.40
N ILE A 9 -0.19 -11.21 -15.32
CA ILE A 9 -0.65 -12.55 -14.95
C ILE A 9 -1.83 -12.91 -15.84
N SER A 10 -1.78 -14.12 -16.40
CA SER A 10 -2.83 -14.65 -17.28
C SER A 10 -4.16 -14.76 -16.52
N THR A 11 -5.27 -14.52 -17.21
CA THR A 11 -6.62 -14.74 -16.66
C THR A 11 -6.87 -16.22 -16.36
N THR A 12 -6.17 -17.14 -17.00
CA THR A 12 -6.25 -18.58 -16.68
C THR A 12 -5.90 -18.88 -15.22
N VAL A 13 -5.03 -18.06 -14.60
CA VAL A 13 -4.68 -18.16 -13.17
C VAL A 13 -5.85 -17.75 -12.28
N LYS A 14 -6.69 -16.82 -12.74
CA LYS A 14 -7.93 -16.43 -12.06
C LYS A 14 -8.99 -17.53 -12.19
N ASP A 15 -9.11 -18.11 -13.39
CA ASP A 15 -10.18 -19.06 -13.71
C ASP A 15 -9.93 -20.46 -13.14
N ASN A 16 -8.66 -20.88 -13.03
CA ASN A 16 -8.25 -22.19 -12.53
C ASN A 16 -7.11 -22.07 -11.49
N PRO A 17 -7.34 -21.40 -10.35
CA PRO A 17 -6.27 -21.12 -9.36
C PRO A 17 -5.62 -22.39 -8.81
N GLU A 18 -6.33 -23.51 -8.75
CA GLU A 18 -5.84 -24.81 -8.27
C GLU A 18 -4.76 -25.43 -9.17
N LYS A 19 -4.68 -25.03 -10.45
CA LYS A 19 -3.67 -25.50 -11.41
C LYS A 19 -2.42 -24.63 -11.41
N HIS A 20 -2.40 -23.56 -10.62
CA HIS A 20 -1.34 -22.57 -10.65
C HIS A 20 -0.80 -22.27 -9.25
N SER A 21 0.53 -22.23 -9.13
CA SER A 21 1.16 -21.74 -7.90
C SER A 21 1.18 -20.22 -7.81
N GLN A 22 0.87 -19.52 -8.91
CA GLN A 22 0.93 -18.06 -8.98
C GLN A 22 -0.34 -17.43 -8.44
N ILE A 23 -0.21 -16.37 -7.65
CA ILE A 23 -1.35 -15.59 -7.18
C ILE A 23 -1.79 -14.66 -8.30
N TYR A 24 -3.07 -14.71 -8.68
CA TYR A 24 -3.63 -13.79 -9.66
C TYR A 24 -3.65 -12.37 -9.10
N VAL A 25 -3.27 -11.40 -9.93
CA VAL A 25 -3.44 -9.97 -9.68
C VAL A 25 -3.93 -9.27 -10.95
N PRO A 26 -4.82 -8.26 -10.85
CA PRO A 26 -5.42 -7.62 -12.02
C PRO A 26 -4.44 -6.72 -12.78
N ASN A 27 -3.55 -6.01 -12.07
CA ASN A 27 -2.62 -5.06 -12.69
C ASN A 27 -1.26 -5.71 -12.97
N PRO A 28 -0.52 -5.25 -14.00
CA PRO A 28 0.85 -5.69 -14.23
C PRO A 28 1.76 -5.44 -13.02
N VAL A 29 2.75 -6.30 -12.86
CA VAL A 29 3.77 -6.22 -11.79
C VAL A 29 5.16 -6.27 -12.41
N ILE A 30 6.15 -5.74 -11.70
CA ILE A 30 7.55 -5.85 -12.07
C ILE A 30 8.20 -6.95 -11.22
N VAL A 31 9.01 -7.79 -11.85
CA VAL A 31 9.82 -8.80 -11.14
C VAL A 31 11.29 -8.37 -11.05
N PRO A 32 12.05 -8.83 -10.04
CA PRO A 32 13.47 -8.47 -9.90
C PRO A 32 14.33 -8.86 -11.12
N GLY A 33 13.94 -9.92 -11.83
CA GLY A 33 14.63 -10.42 -13.02
C GLY A 33 15.48 -11.66 -12.77
N GLY A 34 16.22 -12.08 -13.79
CA GLY A 34 17.04 -13.30 -13.76
C GLY A 34 16.18 -14.56 -13.59
N ARG A 35 16.46 -15.33 -12.53
CA ARG A 35 15.73 -16.58 -12.22
C ARG A 35 14.34 -16.36 -11.63
N PHE A 36 14.07 -15.17 -11.10
CA PHE A 36 12.83 -14.86 -10.39
C PHE A 36 11.70 -14.57 -11.38
N ARG A 37 10.58 -15.28 -11.22
CA ARG A 37 9.43 -15.19 -12.14
C ARG A 37 8.19 -14.60 -11.48
N GLU A 38 8.29 -14.22 -10.21
CA GLU A 38 7.24 -13.60 -9.41
C GLU A 38 7.71 -12.24 -8.88
N PHE A 39 6.74 -11.41 -8.53
CA PHE A 39 7.02 -10.18 -7.80
C PHE A 39 7.27 -10.54 -6.32
N TYR A 40 8.12 -9.74 -5.69
CA TYR A 40 8.46 -9.83 -4.28
C TYR A 40 8.10 -8.53 -3.57
N TYR A 41 7.58 -8.64 -2.35
CA TYR A 41 6.99 -7.50 -1.66
C TYR A 41 8.02 -6.41 -1.36
N TRP A 42 9.08 -6.70 -0.61
CA TRP A 42 10.08 -5.68 -0.24
C TRP A 42 10.90 -5.16 -1.44
N ASP A 43 11.26 -6.01 -2.42
CA ASP A 43 11.96 -5.61 -3.65
C ASP A 43 11.14 -4.60 -4.46
N SER A 44 9.82 -4.68 -4.36
CA SER A 44 8.92 -3.77 -5.06
C SER A 44 9.04 -2.34 -4.57
N TYR A 45 9.58 -2.07 -3.38
CA TYR A 45 9.78 -0.70 -2.88
C TYR A 45 10.76 0.07 -3.77
N TRP A 46 11.96 -0.47 -3.93
CA TRP A 46 13.01 0.09 -4.78
C TRP A 46 12.60 0.11 -6.26
N THR A 47 11.83 -0.90 -6.67
CA THR A 47 11.28 -0.95 -8.02
C THR A 47 10.28 0.17 -8.26
N ILE A 48 9.39 0.45 -7.30
CA ILE A 48 8.43 1.54 -7.37
C ILE A 48 9.15 2.89 -7.44
N GLU A 49 10.19 3.09 -6.63
CA GLU A 49 11.03 4.30 -6.69
C GLU A 49 11.60 4.52 -8.10
N GLY A 50 12.21 3.50 -8.70
CA GLY A 50 12.72 3.58 -10.07
C GLY A 50 11.64 3.80 -11.14
N LEU A 51 10.44 3.23 -10.95
CA LEU A 51 9.30 3.46 -11.85
C LEU A 51 8.78 4.90 -11.77
N LEU A 52 8.72 5.49 -10.57
CA LEU A 52 8.31 6.89 -10.36
C LEU A 52 9.30 7.85 -11.02
N LEU A 53 10.60 7.62 -10.83
CA LEU A 53 11.66 8.38 -11.52
C LEU A 53 11.57 8.24 -13.05
N SER A 54 11.01 7.13 -13.54
CA SER A 54 10.77 6.88 -14.97
C SER A 54 9.42 7.43 -15.47
N GLY A 55 8.65 8.14 -14.64
CA GLY A 55 7.33 8.69 -14.98
C GLY A 55 6.22 7.64 -15.12
N MET A 56 6.44 6.41 -14.64
CA MET A 56 5.50 5.28 -14.81
C MET A 56 4.43 5.21 -13.70
N ASN A 57 3.83 6.36 -13.35
CA ASN A 57 2.91 6.53 -12.21
C ASN A 57 1.71 5.57 -12.28
N HIS A 58 1.14 5.34 -13.47
CA HIS A 58 0.03 4.42 -13.67
C HIS A 58 0.39 2.97 -13.30
N THR A 59 1.62 2.54 -13.63
CA THR A 59 2.10 1.20 -13.28
C THR A 59 2.23 1.06 -11.77
N VAL A 60 2.77 2.09 -11.10
CA VAL A 60 2.92 2.11 -9.65
C VAL A 60 1.56 2.04 -8.96
N LYS A 61 0.59 2.87 -9.39
CA LYS A 61 -0.78 2.83 -8.87
C LYS A 61 -1.38 1.42 -8.98
N GLY A 62 -1.23 0.78 -10.14
CA GLY A 62 -1.71 -0.60 -10.34
C GLY A 62 -1.02 -1.62 -9.43
N MET A 63 0.29 -1.47 -9.18
CA MET A 63 1.02 -2.33 -8.23
C MET A 63 0.53 -2.13 -6.79
N LEU A 64 0.28 -0.88 -6.37
CA LEU A 64 -0.27 -0.58 -5.05
C LEU A 64 -1.67 -1.19 -4.88
N GLU A 65 -2.53 -1.09 -5.89
CA GLU A 65 -3.84 -1.73 -5.89
C GLU A 65 -3.76 -3.26 -5.76
N ASN A 66 -2.78 -3.88 -6.41
CA ASN A 66 -2.54 -5.32 -6.26
C ASN A 66 -2.17 -5.68 -4.81
N PHE A 67 -1.32 -4.87 -4.15
CA PHE A 67 -0.97 -5.11 -2.75
C PHE A 67 -2.14 -4.90 -1.81
N LEU A 68 -2.98 -3.88 -2.02
CA LEU A 68 -4.23 -3.71 -1.28
C LEU A 68 -5.16 -4.91 -1.43
N MET A 69 -5.29 -5.44 -2.65
CA MET A 69 -6.06 -6.65 -2.89
C MET A 69 -5.50 -7.85 -2.13
N MET A 70 -4.17 -7.98 -2.01
CA MET A 70 -3.55 -9.05 -1.21
C MET A 70 -3.83 -8.88 0.28
N VAL A 71 -3.75 -7.67 0.81
CA VAL A 71 -4.12 -7.39 2.21
C VAL A 71 -5.57 -7.76 2.46
N LYS A 72 -6.49 -7.39 1.55
CA LYS A 72 -7.90 -7.76 1.66
C LYS A 72 -8.14 -9.28 1.61
N THR A 73 -7.37 -10.00 0.78
CA THR A 73 -7.58 -11.44 0.54
C THR A 73 -6.89 -12.32 1.59
N TYR A 74 -5.69 -11.96 2.02
CA TYR A 74 -4.82 -12.78 2.87
C TYR A 74 -4.55 -12.16 4.25
N GLY A 75 -5.04 -10.94 4.53
CA GLY A 75 -4.76 -10.19 5.75
C GLY A 75 -3.37 -9.55 5.81
N MET A 76 -2.52 -9.82 4.81
CA MET A 76 -1.17 -9.28 4.69
C MET A 76 -0.71 -9.33 3.24
N VAL A 77 0.40 -8.66 2.92
CA VAL A 77 1.09 -8.86 1.65
C VAL A 77 2.01 -10.08 1.76
N PRO A 78 1.82 -11.15 0.97
CA PRO A 78 2.73 -12.30 0.95
C PRO A 78 4.14 -11.89 0.52
N ASN A 79 5.14 -12.69 0.90
CA ASN A 79 6.55 -12.48 0.49
C ASN A 79 6.69 -12.31 -1.03
N GLY A 80 5.95 -13.10 -1.81
CA GLY A 80 5.86 -12.91 -3.25
C GLY A 80 4.57 -13.50 -3.83
N GLY A 81 4.40 -13.35 -5.15
CA GLY A 81 3.19 -13.72 -5.88
C GLY A 81 2.90 -15.22 -6.04
N ARG A 82 3.13 -16.02 -5.00
CA ARG A 82 2.94 -17.48 -5.01
C ARG A 82 2.12 -17.96 -3.82
N ILE A 83 1.26 -18.94 -4.03
CA ILE A 83 0.33 -19.45 -3.01
C ILE A 83 1.06 -19.99 -1.76
N TYR A 84 2.25 -20.57 -1.92
CA TYR A 84 3.06 -21.08 -0.80
C TYR A 84 3.69 -19.97 0.05
N TYR A 85 3.63 -18.70 -0.39
CA TYR A 85 4.04 -17.55 0.42
C TYR A 85 2.90 -16.91 1.21
N THR A 86 1.66 -17.37 1.05
CA THR A 86 0.48 -16.78 1.73
C THR A 86 0.53 -16.83 3.26
N ARG A 87 1.45 -17.60 3.85
CA ARG A 87 1.67 -17.68 5.30
C ARG A 87 2.94 -16.96 5.78
N ARG A 88 3.64 -16.25 4.90
CA ARG A 88 4.88 -15.53 5.23
C ARG A 88 4.89 -14.17 4.56
N SER A 89 5.16 -13.12 5.33
CA SER A 89 5.35 -11.77 4.81
C SER A 89 6.84 -11.41 4.73
N GLN A 90 7.12 -10.20 4.28
CA GLN A 90 8.40 -9.52 4.32
C GLN A 90 8.26 -8.23 5.14
N PRO A 91 9.35 -7.46 5.39
CA PRO A 91 9.24 -6.20 6.10
C PRO A 91 8.14 -5.30 5.51
N PRO A 92 7.31 -4.63 6.35
CA PRO A 92 6.12 -3.94 5.90
C PRO A 92 6.44 -2.62 5.17
N TYR A 93 6.57 -2.69 3.85
CA TYR A 93 6.86 -1.53 3.00
C TYR A 93 5.62 -0.89 2.35
N LEU A 94 4.42 -1.41 2.54
CA LEU A 94 3.21 -0.89 1.89
C LEU A 94 2.98 0.60 2.18
N ILE A 95 3.02 1.01 3.45
CA ILE A 95 2.84 2.42 3.84
C ILE A 95 3.96 3.31 3.22
N PRO A 96 5.26 2.96 3.34
CA PRO A 96 6.33 3.66 2.63
C PRO A 96 6.11 3.78 1.12
N MET A 97 5.64 2.72 0.44
CA MET A 97 5.38 2.75 -1.00
C MET A 97 4.24 3.72 -1.35
N PHE A 98 3.18 3.75 -0.55
CA PHE A 98 2.08 4.70 -0.70
C PHE A 98 2.55 6.14 -0.48
N LYS A 99 3.34 6.38 0.57
CA LYS A 99 3.94 7.68 0.81
C LYS A 99 4.79 8.13 -0.38
N LEU A 100 5.67 7.25 -0.86
CA LEU A 100 6.54 7.54 -2.00
C LEU A 100 5.74 7.90 -3.26
N TYR A 101 4.65 7.18 -3.52
CA TYR A 101 3.73 7.49 -4.62
C TYR A 101 3.06 8.86 -4.46
N MET A 102 2.52 9.17 -3.26
CA MET A 102 1.83 10.44 -3.00
C MET A 102 2.78 11.65 -3.03
N ASP A 103 4.00 11.48 -2.55
CA ASP A 103 5.03 12.53 -2.58
C ASP A 103 5.44 12.86 -4.02
N HIS A 104 5.47 11.86 -4.91
CA HIS A 104 5.88 12.04 -6.31
C HIS A 104 4.71 12.39 -7.25
N HIS A 105 3.50 11.91 -6.93
CA HIS A 105 2.29 12.13 -7.70
C HIS A 105 1.08 12.18 -6.76
N PHE A 106 0.67 13.39 -6.42
CA PHE A 106 -0.44 13.60 -5.50
C PHE A 106 -1.79 13.29 -6.16
N ASP A 107 -2.28 12.07 -5.98
CA ASP A 107 -3.57 11.57 -6.48
C ASP A 107 -4.58 11.49 -5.32
N GLN A 108 -5.35 12.57 -5.14
CA GLN A 108 -6.35 12.67 -4.06
C GLN A 108 -7.49 11.66 -4.22
N ASP A 109 -7.90 11.37 -5.45
CA ASP A 109 -9.00 10.45 -5.73
C ASP A 109 -8.60 9.01 -5.37
N PHE A 110 -7.35 8.64 -5.69
CA PHE A 110 -6.81 7.36 -5.26
C PHE A 110 -6.76 7.27 -3.74
N LEU A 111 -6.21 8.27 -3.05
CA LEU A 111 -6.16 8.27 -1.58
C LEU A 111 -7.55 8.12 -0.96
N ARG A 112 -8.52 8.91 -1.43
CA ARG A 112 -9.92 8.84 -0.99
C ARG A 112 -10.50 7.43 -1.20
N SER A 113 -10.31 6.86 -2.38
CA SER A 113 -10.83 5.53 -2.71
C SER A 113 -10.26 4.44 -1.81
N VAL A 114 -9.02 4.58 -1.34
CA VAL A 114 -8.41 3.62 -0.43
C VAL A 114 -8.99 3.80 0.97
N CYS A 115 -9.09 5.04 1.48
CA CYS A 115 -9.65 5.28 2.81
C CYS A 115 -11.14 4.89 2.92
N GLU A 116 -11.94 5.12 1.89
CA GLU A 116 -13.35 4.69 1.84
C GLU A 116 -13.49 3.16 1.87
N ARG A 117 -12.60 2.44 1.18
CA ARG A 117 -12.56 0.96 1.19
C ARG A 117 -12.23 0.38 2.56
N GLU A 118 -11.42 1.08 3.36
CA GLU A 118 -10.96 0.63 4.68
C GLU A 118 -11.88 1.05 5.84
N SER A 119 -12.76 2.03 5.63
CA SER A 119 -13.66 2.58 6.67
C SER A 119 -14.72 1.58 7.18
N GLY A 120 -14.81 0.39 6.59
CA GLY A 120 -15.65 -0.72 7.05
C GLY A 120 -14.90 -1.85 7.77
N CYS A 121 -13.56 -1.79 7.90
CA CYS A 121 -12.74 -2.88 8.43
C CYS A 121 -12.05 -2.50 9.74
N VAL A 122 -12.59 -2.98 10.87
CA VAL A 122 -12.07 -2.74 12.23
C VAL A 122 -10.65 -3.32 12.43
N SER A 123 -10.23 -4.28 11.59
CA SER A 123 -8.88 -4.87 11.65
C SER A 123 -7.87 -4.28 10.65
N CYS A 124 -8.30 -3.69 9.52
CA CYS A 124 -7.39 -3.03 8.57
C CYS A 124 -7.20 -1.52 8.83
N SER A 125 -8.00 -0.94 9.73
CA SER A 125 -7.95 0.49 10.07
C SER A 125 -6.53 0.96 10.46
N ALA A 126 -5.69 0.12 11.05
CA ALA A 126 -4.34 0.54 11.47
C ALA A 126 -3.36 0.79 10.30
N VAL A 127 -3.52 0.13 9.15
CA VAL A 127 -2.49 0.14 8.09
C VAL A 127 -2.60 1.38 7.20
N ILE A 128 -3.80 1.92 6.98
CA ILE A 128 -3.99 3.06 6.05
C ILE A 128 -4.65 4.27 6.70
N VAL A 129 -5.37 4.14 7.83
CA VAL A 129 -5.90 5.33 8.53
C VAL A 129 -4.74 6.19 9.07
N ASN A 130 -3.60 5.59 9.43
CA ASN A 130 -2.36 6.34 9.71
C ASN A 130 -1.77 7.04 8.48
N ALA A 131 -2.06 6.55 7.27
CA ALA A 131 -1.73 7.22 6.01
C ALA A 131 -2.78 8.28 5.60
N CYS A 132 -4.01 8.18 6.10
CA CYS A 132 -5.09 9.13 5.82
C CYS A 132 -5.01 10.37 6.75
N ILE A 133 -4.40 10.25 7.94
CA ILE A 133 -4.07 11.36 8.85
C ILE A 133 -2.77 12.09 8.41
N VAL A 134 -2.32 11.90 7.16
CA VAL A 134 -1.03 12.42 6.65
C VAL A 134 -1.03 13.92 6.32
N HIS A 135 -2.12 14.66 6.55
CA HIS A 135 -2.02 16.12 6.55
C HIS A 135 -1.33 16.71 7.80
N HIS A 136 -0.96 15.85 8.77
CA HIS A 136 -0.15 16.24 9.93
C HIS A 136 1.32 15.78 9.84
N TRP A 137 1.84 15.46 8.65
CA TRP A 137 3.21 14.97 8.45
C TRP A 137 4.27 16.06 8.26
N ARG A 138 4.22 17.09 9.10
CA ARG A 138 5.38 17.98 9.34
C ARG A 138 6.13 17.64 10.63
N ASN A 139 5.59 16.78 11.49
CA ASN A 139 6.12 16.55 12.85
C ASN A 139 6.53 15.10 13.19
N TYR A 140 6.39 14.12 12.28
CA TYR A 140 6.73 12.72 12.61
C TYR A 140 8.25 12.44 12.69
N PHE A 141 9.10 13.42 12.31
CA PHE A 141 10.55 13.31 12.44
C PHE A 141 11.10 13.80 13.80
N LEU A 142 10.25 14.29 14.71
CA LEU A 142 10.65 14.75 16.05
C LEU A 142 10.29 13.78 17.19
N GLN A 143 9.77 12.58 16.89
CA GLN A 143 9.33 11.63 17.92
C GLN A 143 9.98 10.25 17.84
N VAL A 144 11.22 10.21 17.36
CA VAL A 144 12.22 9.20 17.75
C VAL A 144 13.16 9.84 18.76
N GLY A 145 12.70 9.96 20.01
CA GLY A 145 13.47 10.63 21.04
C GLY A 145 12.75 10.78 22.38
N ALA A 146 12.28 9.68 22.98
CA ALA A 146 12.16 9.54 24.44
C ALA A 146 11.75 8.10 24.80
N VAL A 147 12.74 7.26 25.13
CA VAL A 147 12.51 6.05 25.92
C VAL A 147 12.38 6.49 27.37
N HIS A 148 11.20 6.42 27.97
CA HIS A 148 11.06 6.44 29.43
C HIS A 148 10.05 5.36 29.85
N GLY A 149 10.54 4.33 30.55
CA GLY A 149 9.73 3.53 31.47
C GLY A 149 8.73 2.53 30.88
N GLY A 150 9.21 1.51 30.16
CA GLY A 150 8.78 0.11 30.34
C GLY A 150 7.32 -0.34 30.14
N HIS A 151 6.34 0.51 29.78
CA HIS A 151 4.96 0.06 29.51
C HIS A 151 4.31 0.85 28.36
N ILE A 152 3.82 0.12 27.35
CA ILE A 152 3.04 0.67 26.23
C ILE A 152 1.56 0.54 26.61
N THR A 153 0.85 1.67 26.75
CA THR A 153 -0.62 1.70 26.83
C THR A 153 -1.17 2.51 25.66
N TRP A 154 -2.21 1.99 25.01
CA TRP A 154 -2.90 2.65 23.90
C TRP A 154 -4.16 3.35 24.43
N PRO A 155 -4.45 4.61 24.04
CA PRO A 155 -5.72 5.22 24.38
C PRO A 155 -6.82 4.58 23.52
N VAL A 156 -7.76 3.92 24.18
CA VAL A 156 -9.00 3.41 23.61
C VAL A 156 -10.02 4.57 23.62
N ASN A 157 -10.70 4.76 22.48
CA ASN A 157 -11.81 5.70 22.21
C ASN A 157 -11.45 7.13 21.77
N GLN A 158 -11.46 7.33 20.44
CA GLN A 158 -12.08 8.53 19.84
C GLN A 158 -12.88 8.10 18.60
N GLU A 159 -14.18 8.40 18.62
CA GLU A 159 -15.12 8.09 17.54
C GLU A 159 -14.74 8.81 16.24
N CYS A 160 -14.81 8.07 15.13
CA CYS A 160 -14.49 8.57 13.79
C CYS A 160 -15.70 9.30 13.19
N THR A 161 -15.92 10.58 13.51
CA THR A 161 -16.92 11.40 12.81
C THR A 161 -16.35 11.96 11.52
N VAL A 162 -16.36 11.15 10.45
CA VAL A 162 -15.89 11.49 9.09
C VAL A 162 -16.78 12.54 8.39
N GLY A 163 -18.00 12.79 8.89
CA GLY A 163 -19.00 13.60 8.20
C GLY A 163 -18.98 15.13 8.39
N LYS A 164 -18.27 15.68 9.39
CA LYS A 164 -18.38 17.13 9.73
C LYS A 164 -17.12 17.97 9.49
N ARG A 165 -16.02 17.38 9.02
CA ARG A 165 -14.72 18.08 8.91
C ARG A 165 -14.39 18.61 7.51
N TYR A 166 -15.12 18.16 6.48
CA TYR A 166 -14.94 18.63 5.10
C TYR A 166 -15.33 20.11 4.90
N GLU A 167 -16.26 20.65 5.68
CA GLU A 167 -16.68 22.07 5.59
C GLU A 167 -15.71 23.06 6.24
N MET A 168 -14.84 22.60 7.15
CA MET A 168 -13.87 23.45 7.84
C MET A 168 -12.68 23.83 6.93
N ILE A 169 -12.30 22.92 6.02
CA ILE A 169 -11.17 23.11 5.08
C ILE A 169 -11.50 24.16 4.00
N ARG A 170 -12.78 24.42 3.72
CA ARG A 170 -13.17 25.43 2.71
C ARG A 170 -12.93 26.88 3.16
N LYS A 171 -12.72 27.14 4.46
CA LYS A 171 -12.54 28.50 5.00
C LYS A 171 -11.06 28.90 5.21
N GLU A 172 -10.12 27.96 5.19
CA GLU A 172 -8.69 28.25 5.42
C GLU A 172 -7.85 28.34 4.13
N ILE A 173 -8.44 28.11 2.95
CA ILE A 173 -7.76 28.22 1.64
C ILE A 173 -8.12 29.53 0.90
N VAL A 174 -9.02 30.34 1.46
CA VAL A 174 -9.31 31.71 0.98
C VAL A 174 -9.13 32.69 2.13
N MET A 175 -7.88 32.93 2.51
CA MET A 175 -7.38 34.18 3.14
C MET A 175 -5.87 34.26 2.95
#